data_AF-A0A7X9KH45-F1
#
_entry.id   AF-A0A7X9KH45-F1
#
_cell.length_a   1.000
_cell.length_b   1.000
_cell.length_c   1.000
_cell.angle_alpha   90.00
_cell.angle_beta   90.00
_cell.angle_gamma   90.00
#
_symmetry.space_group_name_H-M   'P 1'
#
loop_
_entity.id
_entity.type
_entity.pdbx_description
1 polymer ?
#
loop_
_entity_poly.entity_id
_entity_poly.type
_entity_poly.pdbx_seq_one_letter_code
_entity_poly.pdbx_strand_id
1 'polypeptide(L)'
;MIDPPKVLLEHSFLHAVADDQHEQHERATGEYLRLVAEYEVEAVLLVAVSDHLRAHGGFDRRGRFAPVDRLWVGMQHRRAAKRTSSGGDLDLALTLVMAERHRVRTIATFDPRFEQYQLTLLPAPEVE
;
A
#
# COMPACT_ATOMS: atom_id res chain seq x y z
N MET A 1 11.39 11.78 -19.48
CA MET A 1 10.17 11.96 -18.68
C MET A 1 10.38 11.16 -17.40
N ILE A 2 10.23 11.79 -16.24
CA ILE A 2 10.40 11.12 -14.94
C ILE A 2 9.05 10.46 -14.63
N ASP A 3 9.05 9.16 -14.32
CA ASP A 3 7.81 8.47 -13.92
C ASP A 3 7.20 9.14 -12.68
N PRO A 4 5.86 9.29 -12.60
CA PRO A 4 5.22 9.81 -11.40
C PRO A 4 5.60 8.99 -10.15
N PRO A 5 5.66 9.63 -8.97
CA PRO A 5 5.90 8.93 -7.72
C PRO A 5 4.82 7.87 -7.46
N LYS A 6 5.23 6.80 -6.77
CA LYS A 6 4.32 5.70 -6.41
C LYS A 6 3.84 5.87 -4.97
N VAL A 7 2.54 5.66 -4.76
CA VAL A 7 1.93 5.52 -3.44
C VAL A 7 1.53 4.06 -3.27
N LEU A 8 2.10 3.38 -2.28
CA LEU A 8 1.77 1.99 -1.98
C LEU A 8 0.59 1.94 -1.00
N LEU A 9 -0.49 1.29 -1.40
CA LEU A 9 -1.63 0.98 -0.56
C LEU A 9 -1.34 -0.34 0.16
N GLU A 10 -1.13 -0.24 1.47
CA GLU A 10 -0.77 -1.36 2.33
C GLU A 10 -2.04 -2.12 2.77
N HIS A 11 -1.89 -3.37 3.20
CA HIS A 11 -2.98 -4.27 3.56
C HIS A 11 -3.99 -3.65 4.54
N SER A 12 -3.55 -3.02 5.63
CA SER A 12 -4.47 -2.41 6.61
C SER A 12 -5.31 -1.29 5.99
N PHE A 13 -4.74 -0.50 5.09
CA PHE A 13 -5.45 0.56 4.39
C PHE A 13 -6.43 -0.01 3.36
N LEU A 14 -5.99 -0.98 2.56
CA LEU A 14 -6.86 -1.68 1.61
C LEU A 14 -8.05 -2.33 2.32
N HIS A 15 -7.82 -2.93 3.49
CA HIS A 15 -8.86 -3.52 4.31
C HIS A 15 -9.86 -2.47 4.80
N ALA A 16 -9.39 -1.36 5.35
CA ALA A 16 -10.26 -0.26 5.79
C ALA A 16 -11.08 0.34 4.65
N VAL A 17 -10.52 0.49 3.45
CA VAL A 17 -11.28 0.93 2.25
C VAL A 17 -12.28 -0.14 1.81
N ALA A 18 -11.96 -1.42 2.00
CA ALA A 18 -12.78 -2.53 1.55
C ALA A 18 -14.00 -2.80 2.46
N ASP A 19 -13.87 -2.57 3.76
CA ASP A 19 -14.84 -2.92 4.79
C ASP A 19 -15.59 -1.69 5.31
N ASP A 20 -16.86 -1.57 4.92
CA ASP A 20 -17.76 -0.47 5.28
C ASP A 20 -18.09 -0.44 6.79
N GLN A 21 -17.70 -1.45 7.57
CA GLN A 21 -17.86 -1.49 9.04
C GLN A 21 -16.54 -1.24 9.79
N HIS A 22 -15.44 -1.03 9.08
CA HIS A 22 -14.14 -0.79 9.69
C HIS A 22 -14.10 0.59 10.36
N GLU A 23 -13.50 0.70 11.55
CA GLU A 23 -13.45 1.97 12.30
C GLU A 23 -12.79 3.09 11.51
N GLN A 24 -11.72 2.78 10.77
CA GLN A 24 -11.02 3.73 9.90
C GLN A 24 -11.66 3.89 8.50
N HIS A 25 -12.81 3.29 8.19
CA HIS A 25 -13.38 3.23 6.83
C HIS A 25 -13.56 4.62 6.19
N GLU A 26 -14.17 5.57 6.90
CA GLU A 26 -14.42 6.92 6.37
C GLU A 26 -13.12 7.63 6.03
N ARG A 27 -12.15 7.57 6.95
CA ARG A 27 -10.83 8.19 6.78
C ARG A 27 -10.05 7.55 5.63
N ALA A 28 -10.08 6.22 5.54
CA ALA A 28 -9.44 5.46 4.47
C ALA A 28 -10.05 5.80 3.10
N THR A 29 -11.37 5.85 3.01
CA THR A 29 -12.09 6.14 1.78
C THR A 29 -11.86 7.58 1.33
N GLY A 30 -11.89 8.55 2.25
CA GLY A 30 -11.58 9.95 1.94
C GLY A 30 -10.18 10.12 1.36
N GLU A 31 -9.17 9.51 1.99
CA GLU A 31 -7.79 9.54 1.50
C GLU A 31 -7.63 8.79 0.18
N TYR A 32 -8.33 7.66 0.02
CA TYR A 32 -8.30 6.89 -1.23
C TYR A 32 -8.87 7.69 -2.40
N LEU A 33 -10.03 8.36 -2.22
CA LEU A 33 -10.63 9.20 -3.25
C LEU A 33 -9.73 10.39 -3.63
N ARG A 34 -9.04 10.99 -2.64
CA ARG A 34 -8.03 12.03 -2.88
C ARG A 34 -6.88 11.52 -3.75
N LEU A 35 -6.36 10.33 -3.45
CA LEU A 35 -5.30 9.67 -4.21
C LEU A 35 -5.76 9.24 -5.61
N VAL A 36 -7.01 8.82 -5.78
CA VAL A 36 -7.59 8.53 -7.11
C VAL A 36 -7.66 9.79 -7.96
N ALA A 37 -8.06 10.94 -7.40
CA ALA A 37 -8.06 12.20 -8.12
C ALA A 37 -6.63 12.62 -8.57
N GLU A 38 -5.60 12.37 -7.75
CA GLU A 38 -4.20 12.59 -8.15
C GLU A 38 -3.74 11.62 -9.24
N TYR A 39 -4.18 10.36 -9.19
CA TYR A 39 -3.90 9.37 -10.23
C TYR A 39 -4.54 9.75 -11.57
N GLU A 40 -5.77 10.26 -11.57
CA GLU A 40 -6.49 10.68 -12.79
C GLU A 40 -5.79 11.81 -13.56
N VAL A 41 -5.05 12.66 -12.84
CA VAL A 41 -4.24 13.74 -13.44
C VAL A 41 -2.77 13.35 -13.61
N GLU A 42 -2.47 12.05 -13.53
CA GLU A 42 -1.13 11.46 -13.69
C GLU A 42 -0.07 11.98 -12.69
N ALA A 43 -0.50 12.53 -11.55
CA ALA A 43 0.41 13.06 -10.53
C ALA A 43 1.06 11.95 -9.68
N VAL A 44 0.38 10.81 -9.53
CA VAL A 44 0.87 9.64 -8.78
C VAL A 44 0.50 8.34 -9.49
N LEU A 45 1.22 7.28 -9.16
CA LEU A 45 0.83 5.90 -9.47
C LEU A 45 0.37 5.22 -8.17
N LEU A 46 -0.79 4.59 -8.18
CA LEU A 46 -1.29 3.81 -7.06
C LEU A 46 -0.86 2.36 -7.23
N VAL A 47 -0.21 1.80 -6.22
CA VAL A 47 0.29 0.42 -6.27
C VAL A 47 -0.05 -0.34 -5.00
N ALA A 48 -0.17 -1.66 -5.07
CA ALA A 48 -0.32 -2.53 -3.92
C ALA A 48 0.51 -3.80 -4.09
N VAL A 49 0.97 -4.40 -2.98
CA VAL A 49 1.58 -5.73 -3.04
C VAL A 49 0.55 -6.72 -3.56
N SER A 50 0.93 -7.58 -4.52
CA SER A 50 -0.02 -8.49 -5.18
C SER A 50 -0.78 -9.40 -4.20
N ASP A 51 -0.14 -9.78 -3.10
CA ASP A 51 -0.71 -10.64 -2.08
C ASP A 51 -1.80 -9.89 -1.29
N HIS A 52 -1.56 -8.61 -0.96
CA HIS A 52 -2.54 -7.74 -0.28
C HIS A 52 -3.76 -7.48 -1.16
N LEU A 53 -3.53 -7.08 -2.42
CA LEU A 53 -4.62 -6.76 -3.34
C LEU A 53 -5.51 -7.99 -3.63
N ARG A 54 -4.93 -9.19 -3.65
CA ARG A 54 -5.67 -10.43 -3.85
C ARG A 54 -6.66 -10.71 -2.72
N ALA A 55 -6.35 -10.34 -1.48
CA ALA A 55 -7.22 -10.55 -0.32
C ALA A 55 -8.57 -9.82 -0.44
N HIS A 56 -8.62 -8.74 -1.21
CA HIS A 56 -9.81 -7.91 -1.40
C HIS A 56 -10.49 -8.13 -2.76
N GLY A 57 -10.46 -9.37 -3.28
CA GLY A 57 -11.12 -9.74 -4.53
C GLY A 57 -10.32 -9.38 -5.80
N GLY A 58 -9.01 -9.23 -5.67
CA GLY A 58 -8.15 -8.59 -6.67
C GLY A 58 -8.05 -9.19 -8.09
N PHE A 59 -7.33 -8.42 -8.92
CA PHE A 59 -6.86 -8.55 -10.31
C PHE A 59 -7.79 -8.13 -11.44
N ASP A 60 -9.09 -8.05 -11.22
CA ASP A 60 -9.97 -7.52 -12.25
C ASP A 60 -9.85 -6.00 -12.32
N ARG A 61 -9.70 -5.47 -13.55
CA ARG A 61 -9.73 -4.02 -13.84
C ARG A 61 -11.11 -3.38 -13.63
N ARG A 62 -11.99 -4.05 -12.88
CA ARG A 62 -13.37 -3.69 -12.64
C ARG A 62 -13.61 -3.85 -11.14
N GLY A 63 -13.72 -2.74 -10.42
CA GLY A 63 -13.95 -2.75 -8.98
C GLY A 63 -13.33 -1.56 -8.26
N ARG A 64 -13.51 -1.54 -6.94
CA ARG A 64 -13.07 -0.44 -6.05
C ARG A 64 -11.57 -0.12 -6.20
N PHE A 65 -10.75 -1.12 -6.48
CA PHE A 65 -9.30 -0.98 -6.66
C PHE A 65 -8.84 -1.03 -8.13
N ALA A 66 -9.73 -0.73 -9.09
CA ALA A 66 -9.37 -0.66 -10.50
C ALA A 66 -8.17 0.26 -10.85
N PRO A 67 -7.94 1.41 -10.17
CA PRO A 67 -6.78 2.27 -10.47
C PRO A 67 -5.47 1.80 -9.80
N VAL A 68 -5.49 0.68 -9.06
CA VAL A 68 -4.35 0.22 -8.26
C VAL A 68 -3.59 -0.87 -9.01
N ASP A 69 -2.35 -0.57 -9.39
CA ASP A 69 -1.46 -1.52 -10.03
C ASP A 69 -0.85 -2.49 -9.01
N ARG A 70 -0.62 -3.74 -9.43
CA ARG A 70 -0.01 -4.75 -8.58
C ARG A 70 1.52 -4.73 -8.67
N LEU A 71 2.17 -4.76 -7.52
CA LEU A 71 3.58 -5.10 -7.40
C LEU A 71 3.71 -6.61 -7.24
N TRP A 72 4.23 -7.28 -8.26
CA TRP A 72 4.28 -8.74 -8.29
C TRP A 72 5.31 -9.31 -7.30
N VAL A 73 4.85 -10.23 -6.44
CA VAL A 73 5.71 -10.93 -5.48
C VAL A 73 6.34 -12.17 -6.10
N GLY A 74 7.60 -12.05 -6.54
CA GLY A 74 8.43 -13.17 -6.96
C GLY A 74 9.13 -13.90 -5.80
N MET A 75 9.69 -15.08 -6.08
CA MET A 75 10.44 -15.86 -5.08
C MET A 75 11.61 -15.07 -4.47
N GLN A 76 12.27 -14.22 -5.25
CA GLN A 76 13.37 -13.38 -4.76
C GLN A 76 12.92 -12.37 -3.70
N HIS A 77 11.70 -11.82 -3.83
CA HIS A 77 11.14 -10.90 -2.84
C HIS A 77 10.85 -11.65 -1.54
N ARG A 78 10.22 -12.83 -1.64
CA ARG A 78 9.95 -13.69 -0.48
C ARG A 78 11.24 -14.11 0.24
N ARG A 79 12.30 -14.45 -0.50
CA ARG A 79 13.61 -14.80 0.07
C ARG A 79 14.29 -13.61 0.74
N ALA A 80 14.18 -12.41 0.17
CA ALA A 80 14.69 -11.19 0.80
C ALA A 80 13.94 -10.91 2.10
N ALA A 81 12.60 -10.90 2.06
CA ALA A 81 11.76 -10.69 3.23
C ALA A 81 12.10 -11.67 4.37
N LYS A 82 12.23 -12.98 4.06
CA LYS A 82 12.61 -14.01 5.05
C LYS A 82 13.98 -13.78 5.70
N ARG A 83 14.94 -13.21 4.97
CA ARG A 83 16.29 -12.92 5.51
C ARG A 83 16.28 -11.72 6.45
N THR A 84 15.44 -10.72 6.15
CA THR A 84 15.30 -9.52 6.97
C THR A 84 14.39 -9.75 8.16
N SER A 85 13.40 -10.64 8.03
CA SER A 85 12.39 -10.83 9.07
C SER A 85 12.88 -11.61 10.30
N SER A 86 13.94 -12.43 10.21
CA SER A 86 14.56 -13.18 11.33
C SER A 86 13.60 -13.57 12.47
N GLY A 87 12.47 -14.21 12.15
CA GLY A 87 11.45 -14.67 13.11
C GLY A 87 10.27 -13.72 13.39
N GLY A 88 10.25 -12.53 12.79
CA GLY A 88 9.19 -11.54 12.88
C GLY A 88 8.14 -11.63 11.76
N ASP A 89 7.35 -10.57 11.62
CA ASP A 89 6.25 -10.48 10.66
C ASP A 89 6.77 -10.45 9.21
N LEU A 90 6.48 -11.53 8.47
CA LEU A 90 6.89 -11.69 7.09
C LEU A 90 6.14 -10.73 6.15
N ASP A 91 4.92 -10.33 6.48
CA ASP A 91 4.10 -9.46 5.63
C ASP A 91 4.63 -8.02 5.64
N LEU A 92 4.93 -7.50 6.84
CA LEU A 92 5.63 -6.22 7.01
C LEU A 92 6.97 -6.23 6.26
N ALA A 93 7.79 -7.26 6.48
CA ALA A 93 9.09 -7.39 5.83
C ALA A 93 8.96 -7.48 4.30
N LEU A 94 7.94 -8.17 3.79
CA LEU A 94 7.68 -8.26 2.36
C LEU A 94 7.29 -6.89 1.80
N THR A 95 6.40 -6.17 2.47
CA THR A 95 5.95 -4.83 2.06
C THR A 95 7.12 -3.85 1.98
N LEU A 96 8.01 -3.85 2.98
CA LEU A 96 9.21 -3.02 2.98
C LEU A 96 10.17 -3.38 1.85
N VAL A 97 10.39 -4.68 1.59
CA VAL A 97 11.19 -5.14 0.44
C VAL A 97 10.59 -4.67 -0.87
N MET A 98 9.26 -4.72 -1.02
CA MET A 98 8.58 -4.23 -2.21
C MET A 98 8.70 -2.71 -2.35
N ALA A 99 8.52 -1.97 -1.25
CA ALA A 99 8.68 -0.52 -1.23
C ALA A 99 10.11 -0.11 -1.66
N GLU A 100 11.14 -0.75 -1.10
CA GLU A 100 12.54 -0.51 -1.46
C GLU A 100 12.81 -0.84 -2.95
N ARG A 101 12.40 -2.02 -3.41
CA ARG A 101 12.62 -2.48 -4.80
C ARG A 101 11.97 -1.56 -5.83
N HIS A 102 10.79 -1.05 -5.53
CA HIS A 102 10.02 -0.18 -6.41
C HIS A 102 10.24 1.32 -6.13
N ARG A 103 11.19 1.66 -5.24
CA ARG A 103 11.52 3.03 -4.82
C ARG A 103 10.31 3.83 -4.34
N VAL A 104 9.38 3.15 -3.68
CA VAL A 104 8.22 3.78 -3.03
C VAL A 104 8.71 4.52 -1.79
N ARG A 105 8.27 5.77 -1.63
CA ARG A 105 8.55 6.59 -0.44
C ARG A 105 7.30 6.93 0.35
N THR A 106 6.12 6.75 -0.25
CA THR A 106 4.83 7.04 0.37
C THR A 106 4.02 5.77 0.50
N ILE A 107 3.54 5.47 1.70
CA ILE A 107 2.70 4.32 2.00
C ILE A 107 1.40 4.79 2.65
N ALA A 108 0.26 4.36 2.12
CA ALA A 108 -1.02 4.47 2.79
C ALA A 108 -1.24 3.25 3.69
N THR A 109 -1.29 3.45 5.02
CA THR A 109 -1.33 2.40 6.02
C THR A 109 -1.93 2.90 7.34
N PHE A 110 -2.59 2.02 8.07
CA PHE A 110 -2.98 2.22 9.48
C PHE A 110 -2.15 1.34 10.42
N ASP A 111 -1.15 0.63 9.92
CA ASP A 111 -0.24 -0.16 10.74
C ASP A 111 0.86 0.73 11.33
N PRO A 112 0.86 0.97 12.66
CA PRO A 112 1.80 1.88 13.31
C PRO A 112 3.24 1.39 13.22
N ARG A 113 3.46 0.11 12.90
CA ARG A 113 4.81 -0.44 12.74
C ARG A 113 5.57 0.20 11.57
N PHE A 114 4.88 0.88 10.64
CA PHE A 114 5.55 1.61 9.55
C PHE A 114 6.18 2.94 9.98
N GLU A 115 5.79 3.50 11.15
CA GLU A 115 6.27 4.80 11.66
C GLU A 115 7.78 4.80 11.96
N GLN A 116 8.35 3.63 12.26
CA GLN A 116 9.79 3.50 12.54
C GLN A 116 10.68 3.60 11.29
N TYR A 117 10.10 3.66 10.09
CA TYR A 117 10.84 3.71 8.83
C TYR A 117 10.79 5.10 8.20
N GLN A 118 11.81 5.42 7.39
CA GLN A 118 11.88 6.70 6.67
C GLN A 118 10.94 6.70 5.45
N LEU A 119 9.64 6.74 5.72
CA LEU A 119 8.54 6.73 4.78
C LEU A 119 7.57 7.88 5.09
N THR A 120 6.91 8.40 4.06
CA THR A 120 5.75 9.28 4.21
C THR A 120 4.52 8.40 4.40
N LEU A 121 3.83 8.55 5.54
CA LEU A 121 2.63 7.76 5.84
C LEU A 121 1.36 8.55 5.52
N LEU A 122 0.41 7.85 4.91
CA LEU A 122 -0.93 8.34 4.60
C LEU A 122 -1.99 7.43 5.23
N PRO A 123 -3.16 7.96 5.61
CA PRO A 123 -3.38 9.38 5.88
C PRO A 123 -2.39 9.87 6.93
N ALA A 124 -2.04 11.15 6.93
CA ALA A 124 -1.15 11.70 7.95
C ALA A 124 -1.70 11.35 9.35
N PRO A 125 -0.87 10.91 10.32
CA PRO A 125 -1.33 10.59 11.66
C PRO A 125 -2.05 11.79 12.27
N GLU A 126 -3.11 11.54 13.03
CA GLU A 126 -3.81 12.61 13.74
C GLU A 126 -2.82 13.18 14.76
N VAL A 127 -2.47 14.46 14.60
CA VAL A 127 -1.64 15.17 15.56
C VAL A 127 -2.59 15.61 16.67
N GLU A 128 -2.47 15.00 17.85
CA GLU A 128 -3.13 15.47 19.08
C GLU A 128 -2.64 16.86 19.51
#